data_AF-A0A518EYL4-F1
#
_entry.id   AF-A0A518EYL4-F1
#
_cell.length_a   1.000
_cell.length_b   1.000
_cell.length_c   1.000
_cell.angle_alpha   90.00
_cell.angle_beta   90.00
_cell.angle_gamma   90.00
#
_symmetry.space_group_name_H-M   'P 1'
#
loop_
_entity.id
_entity.type
_entity.pdbx_description
1 polymer ?
#
loop_
_entity_poly.entity_id
_entity_poly.type
_entity_poly.pdbx_seq_one_letter_code
_entity_poly.pdbx_strand_id
1 'polypeptide(L)'
;MAASRNYVCVRPQTYENEAESGLLKSLFRSRSGELENTVFCVLASDGKTKLCRSGRSPAQVFDGADALAQFLDEQFQPYHSKARAIERLPLIDEFALALNVASCDGVPLVILRAESEKDLAAMEKRMAELAWSEACAGQQHYFAFTGSLPKPGTSGSGFAKVGEKPVSIDFDCEYGITALDPGPFGLEPKTLAHARADTDVETLTRVLGEAQLAHDPTETSRRQHGREARRQGITWESELPATDGPRGRSPR
;
A
#
# COMPACT_ATOMS: atom_id res chain seq x y z
N MET A 1 7.83 2.06 -19.92
CA MET A 1 7.75 2.35 -18.47
C MET A 1 8.92 3.21 -17.97
N ALA A 2 9.42 4.17 -18.77
CA ALA A 2 10.50 5.07 -18.33
C ALA A 2 9.94 6.30 -17.58
N ALA A 3 8.85 6.90 -18.09
CA ALA A 3 8.24 8.09 -17.50
C ALA A 3 7.78 7.87 -16.05
N SER A 4 7.20 6.70 -15.71
CA SER A 4 6.70 6.40 -14.36
C SER A 4 7.74 6.53 -13.24
N ARG A 5 9.04 6.51 -13.55
CA ARG A 5 10.13 6.70 -12.58
C ARG A 5 10.35 8.16 -12.16
N ASN A 6 9.81 9.10 -12.93
CA ASN A 6 9.90 10.53 -12.61
C ASN A 6 8.79 10.98 -11.64
N TYR A 7 7.90 10.06 -11.25
CA TYR A 7 6.73 10.36 -10.43
C TYR A 7 6.65 9.38 -9.27
N VAL A 8 6.04 9.86 -8.19
CA VAL A 8 5.68 9.01 -7.04
C VAL A 8 4.20 8.73 -7.13
N CYS A 9 3.85 7.46 -7.30
CA CYS A 9 2.51 7.00 -7.06
C CYS A 9 2.32 6.85 -5.55
N VAL A 10 1.45 7.66 -4.97
CA VAL A 10 1.05 7.51 -3.57
C VAL A 10 -0.08 6.48 -3.51
N ARG A 11 -0.04 5.57 -2.54
CA ARG A 11 -1.16 4.70 -2.18
C ARG A 11 -1.80 5.24 -0.90
N PRO A 12 -2.88 6.03 -1.01
CA PRO A 12 -3.59 6.48 0.17
C PRO A 12 -4.33 5.32 0.83
N GLN A 13 -4.33 5.33 2.15
CA GLN A 13 -5.13 4.55 3.06
C GLN A 13 -6.55 5.16 3.14
N THR A 14 -7.26 5.20 2.00
CA THR A 14 -8.48 6.00 1.77
C THR A 14 -9.52 5.96 2.89
N TYR A 15 -9.85 4.78 3.43
CA TYR A 15 -10.83 4.61 4.50
C TYR A 15 -10.20 4.22 5.84
N GLU A 16 -8.87 4.23 5.91
CA GLU A 16 -8.11 3.77 7.08
C GLU A 16 -7.29 4.91 7.69
N ASN A 17 -7.37 6.13 7.15
CA ASN A 17 -6.68 7.29 7.69
C ASN A 17 -7.45 8.59 7.42
N GLU A 18 -7.93 9.23 8.48
CA GLU A 18 -8.77 10.44 8.39
C GLU A 18 -8.09 11.62 7.66
N ALA A 19 -6.79 11.82 7.88
CA ALA A 19 -6.06 12.91 7.24
C ALA A 19 -5.94 12.68 5.72
N GLU A 20 -5.66 11.45 5.31
CA GLU A 20 -5.60 11.09 3.90
C GLU A 20 -6.98 11.12 3.24
N SER A 21 -8.02 10.62 3.92
CA SER A 21 -9.42 10.77 3.49
C SER A 21 -9.79 12.23 3.24
N GLY A 22 -9.40 13.12 4.16
CA GLY A 22 -9.63 14.55 4.06
C GLY A 22 -8.94 15.16 2.84
N LEU A 23 -7.69 14.79 2.61
CA LEU A 23 -6.94 15.18 1.41
C LEU A 23 -7.66 14.69 0.14
N LEU A 24 -7.99 13.40 0.05
CA LEU A 24 -8.65 12.82 -1.12
C LEU A 24 -9.99 13.48 -1.43
N LYS A 25 -10.82 13.73 -0.40
CA LYS A 25 -12.10 14.46 -0.53
C LYS A 25 -11.91 15.92 -0.94
N SER A 26 -10.75 16.53 -0.66
CA SER A 26 -10.41 17.87 -1.17
C SER A 26 -9.95 17.85 -2.64
N LEU A 27 -9.33 16.74 -3.07
CA LEU A 27 -8.87 16.57 -4.44
C LEU A 27 -10.03 16.27 -5.39
N PHE A 28 -10.91 15.35 -5.02
CA PHE A 28 -12.04 14.95 -5.84
C PHE A 28 -13.29 14.75 -4.99
N ARG A 29 -14.39 15.33 -5.45
CA ARG A 29 -15.74 15.05 -4.94
C ARG A 29 -16.59 14.62 -6.10
N SER A 30 -17.20 13.45 -6.01
CA SER A 30 -18.18 13.05 -7.01
C SER A 30 -19.51 13.77 -6.77
N ARG A 31 -20.53 13.40 -7.54
CA ARG A 31 -21.91 13.92 -7.37
C ARG A 31 -22.50 13.61 -5.99
N SER A 32 -21.98 12.62 -5.27
CA SER A 32 -22.38 12.34 -3.89
C SER A 32 -21.94 13.42 -2.91
N GLY A 33 -20.92 14.22 -3.26
CA GLY A 33 -20.24 15.13 -2.33
C GLY A 33 -19.35 14.42 -1.31
N GLU A 34 -19.31 13.09 -1.34
CA GLU A 34 -18.60 12.23 -0.40
C GLU A 34 -17.23 11.80 -0.93
N LEU A 35 -16.45 11.20 -0.02
CA LEU A 35 -15.21 10.53 -0.37
C LEU A 35 -15.51 9.39 -1.35
N GLU A 36 -14.57 9.09 -2.24
CA GLU A 36 -14.68 8.01 -3.21
C GLU A 36 -13.52 7.05 -2.99
N ASN A 37 -13.74 5.75 -3.21
CA ASN A 37 -12.70 4.74 -2.97
C ASN A 37 -11.46 4.88 -3.87
N THR A 38 -11.63 5.58 -5.00
CA THR A 38 -10.60 5.79 -6.01
C THR A 38 -10.61 7.25 -6.41
N VAL A 39 -9.46 7.90 -6.28
CA VAL A 39 -9.20 9.26 -6.74
C VAL A 39 -7.96 9.24 -7.59
N PHE A 40 -8.00 9.96 -8.71
CA PHE A 40 -6.86 10.20 -9.58
C PHE A 40 -6.65 11.70 -9.73
N CYS A 41 -5.44 12.15 -9.46
CA CYS A 41 -4.98 13.52 -9.69
C CYS A 41 -3.46 13.53 -9.78
N VAL A 42 -2.90 14.40 -10.61
CA VAL A 42 -1.46 14.68 -10.65
C VAL A 42 -1.22 16.00 -9.93
N LEU A 43 -0.33 15.97 -8.95
CA LEU A 43 0.05 17.12 -8.13
C LEU A 43 1.47 17.58 -8.45
N ALA A 44 1.74 18.86 -8.26
CA ALA A 44 3.09 19.40 -8.28
C ALA A 44 3.89 18.88 -7.07
N SER A 45 5.20 19.15 -7.05
CA SER A 45 6.10 18.72 -5.97
C SER A 45 5.77 19.31 -4.59
N ASP A 46 4.87 20.30 -4.51
CA ASP A 46 4.36 20.86 -3.26
C ASP A 46 3.27 19.99 -2.60
N GLY A 47 2.80 18.95 -3.29
CA GLY A 47 1.73 18.06 -2.84
C GLY A 47 0.35 18.71 -2.74
N LYS A 48 0.17 19.90 -3.34
CA LYS A 48 -1.05 20.73 -3.20
C LYS A 48 -1.57 21.23 -4.53
N THR A 49 -0.69 21.70 -5.40
CA THR A 49 -1.06 22.30 -6.67
C THR A 49 -1.47 21.19 -7.65
N LYS A 50 -2.73 21.19 -8.08
CA LYS A 50 -3.24 20.26 -9.10
C LYS A 50 -2.69 20.64 -10.47
N LEU A 51 -2.00 19.72 -11.11
CA LEU A 51 -1.51 19.87 -12.49
C LEU A 51 -2.56 19.42 -13.52
N CYS A 52 -3.52 18.60 -13.10
CA CYS A 52 -4.63 18.16 -13.95
C CYS A 52 -5.97 18.20 -13.21
N ARG A 53 -7.05 18.08 -13.99
CA ARG A 53 -8.38 17.74 -13.47
C ARG A 53 -8.31 16.44 -12.66
N SER A 54 -9.09 16.35 -11.58
CA SER A 54 -9.23 15.12 -10.81
C SER A 54 -10.36 14.22 -11.35
N GLY A 55 -10.27 12.93 -11.11
CA GLY A 55 -11.27 11.93 -11.50
C GLY A 55 -11.21 10.69 -10.62
N ARG A 56 -11.95 9.63 -10.98
CA ARG A 56 -11.86 8.31 -10.33
C ARG A 56 -10.80 7.40 -10.95
N SER A 57 -10.31 7.73 -12.14
CA SER A 57 -9.27 6.98 -12.83
C SER A 57 -8.55 7.86 -13.86
N PRO A 58 -7.34 7.49 -14.32
CA PRO A 58 -6.64 8.19 -15.39
C PRO A 58 -7.49 8.33 -16.66
N ALA A 59 -8.26 7.30 -17.01
CA ALA A 59 -9.15 7.29 -18.19
C ALA A 59 -10.31 8.31 -18.11
N GLN A 60 -10.60 8.84 -16.92
CA GLN A 60 -11.54 9.95 -16.79
C GLN A 60 -10.88 11.32 -17.02
N VAL A 61 -9.56 11.40 -17.15
CA VAL A 61 -8.83 12.66 -17.27
C VAL A 61 -8.08 12.74 -18.60
N PHE A 62 -7.54 11.61 -19.07
CA PHE A 62 -6.71 11.50 -20.25
C PHE A 62 -7.31 10.50 -21.25
N ASP A 63 -7.11 10.76 -22.54
CA ASP A 63 -7.54 9.89 -23.63
C ASP A 63 -6.49 8.79 -23.88
N GLY A 64 -6.36 7.89 -22.92
CA GLY A 64 -5.42 6.78 -22.96
C GLY A 64 -4.05 7.06 -22.34
N ALA A 65 -3.21 6.01 -22.36
CA ALA A 65 -1.91 6.02 -21.67
C ALA A 65 -0.91 6.97 -22.32
N ASP A 66 -0.93 7.11 -23.65
CA ASP A 66 0.00 7.98 -24.38
C ASP A 66 -0.23 9.46 -24.04
N ALA A 67 -1.49 9.88 -23.97
CA ALA A 67 -1.86 11.25 -23.56
C ALA A 67 -1.42 11.55 -22.12
N LEU A 68 -1.57 10.57 -21.21
CA LEU A 68 -1.07 10.70 -19.84
C LEU A 68 0.47 10.80 -19.83
N ALA A 69 1.17 9.94 -20.55
CA ALA A 69 2.64 9.94 -20.60
C ALA A 69 3.19 11.26 -21.15
N GLN A 70 2.62 11.76 -22.25
CA GLN A 70 2.99 13.05 -22.81
C GLN A 70 2.74 14.20 -21.82
N PHE A 71 1.57 14.24 -21.19
CA PHE A 71 1.27 15.24 -20.18
C PHE A 71 2.28 15.21 -19.02
N LEU A 72 2.62 14.01 -18.55
CA LEU A 72 3.58 13.80 -17.49
C LEU A 72 4.98 14.28 -17.89
N ASP A 73 5.44 13.98 -19.10
CA ASP A 73 6.75 14.43 -19.57
C ASP A 73 6.83 15.96 -19.70
N GLU A 74 5.78 16.60 -20.23
CA GLU A 74 5.73 18.05 -20.45
C GLU A 74 5.63 18.84 -19.13
N GLN A 75 4.71 18.45 -18.25
CA GLN A 75 4.45 19.19 -17.01
C GLN A 75 5.58 19.08 -15.99
N PHE A 76 6.42 18.03 -16.09
CA PHE A 76 7.46 17.79 -15.10
C PHE A 76 8.88 18.18 -15.50
N GLN A 77 9.12 18.58 -16.75
CA GLN A 77 10.39 19.19 -17.15
C GLN A 77 10.91 20.26 -16.15
N PRO A 78 10.07 21.19 -15.63
CA PRO A 78 10.54 22.22 -14.71
C PRO A 78 11.01 21.69 -13.33
N TYR A 79 10.63 20.47 -12.95
CA TYR A 79 10.95 19.89 -11.64
C TYR A 79 12.17 18.97 -11.67
N HIS A 80 12.62 18.49 -12.84
CA HIS A 80 13.73 17.53 -12.94
C HIS A 80 15.01 18.00 -12.24
N SER A 81 15.41 19.27 -12.44
CA SER A 81 16.63 19.83 -11.83
C SER A 81 16.53 20.07 -10.32
N LYS A 82 15.31 19.98 -9.76
CA LYS A 82 15.02 20.18 -8.33
C LYS A 82 14.59 18.89 -7.63
N ALA A 83 14.59 17.76 -8.36
CA ALA A 83 14.22 16.47 -7.79
C ALA A 83 15.16 16.12 -6.64
N ARG A 84 14.57 15.66 -5.53
CA ARG A 84 15.29 15.15 -4.36
C ARG A 84 15.02 13.67 -4.24
N ALA A 85 16.01 12.94 -3.73
CA ALA A 85 15.81 11.55 -3.36
C ALA A 85 14.71 11.46 -2.29
N ILE A 86 13.90 10.40 -2.37
CA ILE A 86 12.88 10.12 -1.36
C ILE A 86 13.59 9.37 -0.25
N GLU A 87 13.59 9.96 0.95
CA GLU A 87 14.36 9.44 2.09
C GLU A 87 13.50 8.61 3.05
N ARG A 88 12.17 8.59 2.85
CA ARG A 88 11.21 7.90 3.71
C ARG A 88 10.80 6.57 3.10
N LEU A 89 10.76 5.53 3.93
CA LEU A 89 10.15 4.24 3.57
C LEU A 89 8.62 4.41 3.49
N PRO A 90 7.94 3.96 2.41
CA PRO A 90 6.49 4.03 2.30
C PRO A 90 5.83 2.98 3.19
N LEU A 91 5.73 3.28 4.48
CA LEU A 91 5.12 2.44 5.49
C LEU A 91 3.59 2.47 5.40
N ILE A 92 2.98 1.31 5.67
CA ILE A 92 1.56 1.17 6.00
C ILE A 92 1.45 1.19 7.52
N ASP A 93 0.46 1.89 8.06
CA ASP A 93 0.42 2.18 9.50
C ASP A 93 0.05 0.96 10.37
N GLU A 94 -0.65 -0.01 9.79
CA GLU A 94 -1.28 -1.10 10.54
C GLU A 94 -0.97 -2.48 9.95
N PHE A 95 -0.65 -3.45 10.81
CA PHE A 95 -0.17 -4.77 10.37
C PHE A 95 -1.21 -5.54 9.54
N ALA A 96 -2.46 -5.60 10.03
CA ALA A 96 -3.54 -6.28 9.32
C ALA A 96 -3.84 -5.60 7.97
N LEU A 97 -3.77 -4.26 7.92
CA LEU A 97 -3.95 -3.50 6.70
C LEU A 97 -2.80 -3.76 5.73
N ALA A 98 -1.56 -3.79 6.21
CA ALA A 98 -0.38 -4.06 5.40
C ALA A 98 -0.46 -5.43 4.73
N LEU A 99 -0.90 -6.46 5.47
CA LEU A 99 -1.16 -7.79 4.92
C LEU A 99 -2.28 -7.80 3.89
N ASN A 100 -3.40 -7.13 4.18
CA ASN A 100 -4.52 -7.04 3.25
C ASN A 100 -4.11 -6.34 1.94
N VAL A 101 -3.38 -5.23 2.06
CA VAL A 101 -2.88 -4.44 0.93
C VAL A 101 -1.90 -5.26 0.09
N ALA A 102 -0.94 -5.92 0.72
CA ALA A 102 0.02 -6.77 0.02
C ALA A 102 -0.65 -7.93 -0.71
N SER A 103 -1.65 -8.56 -0.07
CA SER A 103 -2.47 -9.60 -0.69
C SER A 103 -3.25 -9.10 -1.90
N CYS A 104 -3.90 -7.92 -1.79
CA CYS A 104 -4.70 -7.35 -2.87
C CYS A 104 -3.87 -6.91 -4.08
N ASP A 105 -2.65 -6.43 -3.83
CA ASP A 105 -1.74 -5.98 -4.88
C ASP A 105 -0.89 -7.13 -5.46
N GLY A 106 -0.87 -8.30 -4.80
CA GLY A 106 -0.12 -9.47 -5.24
C GLY A 106 1.39 -9.27 -5.14
N VAL A 107 1.84 -8.64 -4.05
CA VAL A 107 3.26 -8.40 -3.78
C VAL A 107 3.64 -8.82 -2.36
N PRO A 108 4.92 -9.14 -2.08
CA PRO A 108 5.38 -9.42 -0.74
C PRO A 108 5.16 -8.25 0.23
N LEU A 109 4.96 -8.58 1.51
CA LEU A 109 5.02 -7.63 2.62
C LEU A 109 6.38 -7.76 3.33
N VAL A 110 7.10 -6.65 3.47
CA VAL A 110 8.36 -6.58 4.21
C VAL A 110 8.11 -5.97 5.59
N ILE A 111 8.45 -6.73 6.62
CA ILE A 111 8.31 -6.36 8.03
C ILE A 111 9.68 -5.93 8.58
N LEU A 112 9.74 -4.75 9.17
CA LEU A 112 10.88 -4.30 9.97
C LEU A 112 10.51 -4.40 11.45
N ARG A 113 11.20 -5.26 12.20
CA ARG A 113 11.00 -5.43 13.64
C ARG A 113 12.27 -5.06 14.39
N ALA A 114 12.18 -4.10 15.31
CA ALA A 114 13.32 -3.69 16.14
C ALA A 114 13.04 -3.81 17.64
N GLU A 115 14.09 -3.88 18.44
CA GLU A 115 13.98 -3.76 19.90
C GLU A 115 13.71 -2.32 20.34
N SER A 116 14.28 -1.34 19.62
CA SER A 116 14.19 0.07 19.97
C SER A 116 13.84 0.93 18.74
N GLU A 117 13.22 2.08 18.99
CA GLU A 117 12.89 3.08 17.95
C GLU A 117 14.14 3.56 17.19
N LYS A 118 15.28 3.62 17.88
CA LYS A 118 16.56 4.02 17.28
C LYS A 118 17.01 3.00 16.24
N ASP A 119 16.91 1.72 16.55
CA ASP A 119 17.31 0.65 15.64
C ASP A 119 16.32 0.52 14.49
N LEU A 120 15.03 0.73 14.76
CA LEU A 120 13.99 0.79 13.73
C LEU A 120 14.28 1.92 12.73
N ALA A 121 14.52 3.14 13.20
CA ALA A 121 14.86 4.28 12.34
C ALA A 121 16.12 4.02 11.49
N ALA A 122 17.12 3.32 12.03
CA ALA A 122 18.32 2.94 11.28
C ALA A 122 18.04 1.86 10.21
N MET A 123 17.13 0.93 10.46
CA MET A 123 16.65 -0.03 9.45
C MET A 123 15.79 0.66 8.39
N GLU A 124 14.84 1.50 8.78
CA GLU A 124 13.98 2.25 7.86
C GLU A 124 14.79 3.09 6.89
N LYS A 125 15.83 3.79 7.37
CA LYS A 125 16.70 4.59 6.50
C LYS A 125 17.39 3.75 5.43
N ARG A 126 17.96 2.59 5.80
CA ARG A 126 18.61 1.67 4.85
C ARG A 126 17.59 1.08 3.87
N MET A 127 16.42 0.72 4.37
CA MET A 127 15.35 0.16 3.56
C MET A 127 14.73 1.19 2.62
N ALA A 128 14.69 2.48 2.98
CA ALA A 128 14.19 3.53 2.12
C ALA A 128 15.04 3.65 0.84
N GLU A 129 16.38 3.62 0.96
CA GLU A 129 17.28 3.64 -0.19
C GLU A 129 17.01 2.47 -1.14
N LEU A 130 16.77 1.27 -0.60
CA LEU A 130 16.43 0.09 -1.38
C LEU A 130 15.04 0.18 -2.01
N ALA A 131 14.02 0.56 -1.24
CA ALA A 131 12.63 0.63 -1.68
C ALA A 131 12.43 1.58 -2.87
N TRP A 132 13.27 2.61 -2.99
CA TRP A 132 13.24 3.55 -4.11
C TRP A 132 14.25 3.23 -5.22
N SER A 133 15.01 2.14 -5.09
CA SER A 133 15.92 1.67 -6.14
C SER A 133 15.15 1.07 -7.32
N GLU A 134 15.80 1.02 -8.49
CA GLU A 134 15.22 0.43 -9.70
C GLU A 134 14.81 -1.05 -9.51
N ALA A 135 15.51 -1.78 -8.64
CA ALA A 135 15.25 -3.20 -8.41
C ALA A 135 14.04 -3.46 -7.51
N CYS A 136 13.68 -2.53 -6.61
CA CYS A 136 12.65 -2.77 -5.59
C CYS A 136 11.45 -1.81 -5.67
N ALA A 137 11.53 -0.72 -6.43
CA ALA A 137 10.44 0.25 -6.53
C ALA A 137 9.12 -0.41 -6.96
N GLY A 138 8.13 -0.35 -6.07
CA GLY A 138 6.79 -0.92 -6.26
C GLY A 138 6.73 -2.44 -6.25
N GLN A 139 7.80 -3.14 -5.82
CA GLN A 139 7.83 -4.60 -5.76
C GLN A 139 7.39 -5.16 -4.41
N GLN A 140 7.37 -4.34 -3.34
CA GLN A 140 6.96 -4.75 -2.00
C GLN A 140 6.21 -3.64 -1.28
N HIS A 141 5.41 -4.02 -0.28
CA HIS A 141 4.91 -3.11 0.76
C HIS A 141 5.71 -3.23 2.05
N TYR A 142 5.63 -2.21 2.91
CA TYR A 142 6.44 -2.14 4.13
C TYR A 142 5.58 -1.87 5.37
N PHE A 143 5.90 -2.58 6.45
CA PHE A 143 5.36 -2.35 7.78
C PHE A 143 6.50 -2.39 8.80
N ALA A 144 6.44 -1.55 9.83
CA ALA A 144 7.52 -1.40 10.81
C ALA A 144 6.94 -1.29 12.22
N PHE A 145 7.57 -1.94 13.19
CA PHE A 145 7.19 -1.85 14.59
C PHE A 145 8.34 -2.18 15.55
N THR A 146 8.19 -1.75 16.80
CA THR A 146 9.09 -2.10 17.90
C THR A 146 8.47 -3.08 18.88
N GLY A 147 9.29 -3.92 19.50
CA GLY A 147 8.85 -4.84 20.56
C GLY A 147 8.04 -6.03 20.05
N SER A 148 6.90 -6.31 20.68
CA SER A 148 6.05 -7.47 20.37
C SER A 148 5.19 -7.24 19.13
N LEU A 149 4.88 -8.32 18.40
CA LEU A 149 4.01 -8.23 17.23
C LEU A 149 2.68 -7.52 17.58
N PRO A 150 2.27 -6.50 16.82
CA PRO A 150 0.99 -5.84 17.03
C PRO A 150 -0.14 -6.85 16.89
N LYS A 151 -1.13 -6.79 17.78
CA LYS A 151 -2.31 -7.64 17.65
C LYS A 151 -3.14 -7.14 16.46
N PRO A 152 -3.61 -8.02 15.56
CA PRO A 152 -4.52 -7.63 14.50
C PRO A 152 -5.78 -6.95 15.07
N GLY A 153 -6.19 -5.83 14.47
CA GLY A 153 -7.43 -5.13 14.83
C GLY A 153 -7.36 -4.18 16.02
N THR A 154 -6.18 -3.71 16.42
CA THR A 154 -6.02 -2.70 17.50
C THR A 154 -6.45 -1.28 17.12
N SER A 155 -6.74 -1.05 15.85
CA SER A 155 -6.81 0.26 15.19
C SER A 155 -8.19 0.59 14.60
N GLY A 156 -9.20 -0.24 14.86
CA GLY A 156 -10.57 0.00 14.38
C GLY A 156 -10.86 -0.58 13.00
N SER A 157 -9.84 -0.79 12.15
CA SER A 157 -9.94 -1.59 10.93
C SER A 157 -9.38 -3.01 11.12
N GLY A 158 -9.90 -3.97 10.36
CA GLY A 158 -9.38 -5.33 10.42
C GLY A 158 -10.28 -6.39 9.81
N PHE A 159 -9.77 -7.62 9.84
CA PHE A 159 -10.53 -8.79 9.45
C PHE A 159 -11.56 -9.14 10.52
N ALA A 160 -12.82 -9.09 10.13
CA ALA A 160 -13.93 -9.55 10.92
C ALA A 160 -14.60 -10.75 10.23
N LYS A 161 -15.13 -11.65 11.05
CA LYS A 161 -16.22 -12.54 10.63
C LYS A 161 -17.52 -11.90 11.13
N VAL A 162 -18.57 -11.93 10.32
CA VAL A 162 -19.87 -11.35 10.69
C VAL A 162 -20.35 -11.93 12.03
N GLY A 163 -20.36 -11.13 13.08
CA GLY A 163 -20.80 -11.52 14.42
C GLY A 163 -19.75 -12.21 15.30
N GLU A 164 -18.47 -12.22 14.92
CA GLU A 164 -17.39 -12.90 15.65
C GLU A 164 -16.21 -11.97 15.99
N LYS A 165 -15.27 -12.47 16.81
CA LYS A 165 -14.03 -11.79 17.20
C LYS A 165 -13.10 -11.55 15.99
N PRO A 166 -12.17 -10.57 16.07
CA PRO A 166 -11.16 -10.36 15.04
C PRO A 166 -10.39 -11.65 14.73
N VAL A 167 -10.07 -11.86 13.46
CA VAL A 167 -9.27 -13.02 13.04
C VAL A 167 -7.87 -12.87 13.61
N SER A 168 -7.42 -13.85 14.40
CA SER A 168 -6.03 -13.92 14.84
C SER A 168 -5.15 -14.31 13.65
N ILE A 169 -4.15 -13.50 13.37
CA ILE A 169 -3.11 -13.79 12.38
C ILE A 169 -1.91 -14.26 13.17
N ASP A 170 -1.67 -15.57 13.14
CA ASP A 170 -0.51 -16.17 13.79
C ASP A 170 0.67 -16.08 12.83
N PHE A 171 1.68 -15.32 13.24
CA PHE A 171 2.90 -15.10 12.47
C PHE A 171 4.09 -14.97 13.43
N ASP A 172 5.13 -15.75 13.20
CA ASP A 172 6.38 -15.61 13.95
C ASP A 172 7.32 -14.65 13.20
N CYS A 173 7.72 -13.58 13.89
CA CYS A 173 8.54 -12.52 13.31
C CYS A 173 9.80 -12.37 14.14
N GLU A 174 10.97 -12.73 13.61
CA GLU A 174 12.23 -12.44 14.29
C GLU A 174 12.56 -10.93 14.24
N TYR A 175 13.44 -10.47 15.14
CA TYR A 175 13.99 -9.11 15.05
C TYR A 175 14.86 -8.97 13.80
N GLY A 176 14.67 -7.89 13.04
CA GLY A 176 15.31 -7.67 11.76
C GLY A 176 14.30 -7.39 10.65
N ILE A 177 14.58 -7.90 9.46
CA ILE A 177 13.81 -7.67 8.24
C ILE A 177 13.27 -9.01 7.76
N THR A 178 11.95 -9.14 7.69
CA THR A 178 11.29 -10.37 7.27
C THR A 178 10.37 -10.10 6.09
N ALA A 179 10.59 -10.80 4.98
CA ALA A 179 9.73 -10.74 3.80
C ALA A 179 8.69 -11.86 3.85
N LEU A 180 7.43 -11.51 3.63
CA LEU A 180 6.28 -12.38 3.76
C LEU A 180 5.53 -12.52 2.45
N ASP A 181 5.08 -13.74 2.19
CA ASP A 181 3.94 -13.96 1.32
C ASP A 181 2.68 -13.66 2.12
N PRO A 182 1.85 -12.67 1.74
CA PRO A 182 0.62 -12.36 2.45
C PRO A 182 -0.48 -13.43 2.24
N GLY A 183 -0.32 -14.32 1.26
CA GLY A 183 -1.36 -15.24 0.83
C GLY A 183 -2.55 -14.54 0.16
N PRO A 184 -3.61 -15.29 -0.18
CA PRO A 184 -4.71 -14.80 -1.01
C PRO A 184 -5.66 -13.83 -0.30
N PHE A 185 -5.65 -13.77 1.03
CA PHE A 185 -6.52 -12.87 1.80
C PHE A 185 -5.79 -12.08 2.91
N GLY A 186 -4.47 -12.25 3.08
CA GLY A 186 -3.74 -11.57 4.16
C GLY A 186 -3.95 -12.18 5.55
N LEU A 187 -4.41 -13.44 5.64
CA LEU A 187 -4.76 -14.10 6.91
C LEU A 187 -3.75 -15.15 7.37
N GLU A 188 -3.00 -15.74 6.45
CA GLU A 188 -2.07 -16.85 6.71
C GLU A 188 -0.71 -16.55 6.07
N PRO A 189 -0.01 -15.50 6.53
CA PRO A 189 1.25 -15.11 5.91
C PRO A 189 2.34 -16.16 6.14
N LYS A 190 3.24 -16.29 5.16
CA LYS A 190 4.38 -17.21 5.23
C LYS A 190 5.68 -16.46 5.08
N THR A 191 6.65 -16.76 5.93
CA THR A 191 8.02 -16.23 5.78
C THR A 191 8.64 -16.74 4.49
N LEU A 192 9.01 -15.82 3.61
CA LEU A 192 9.75 -16.11 2.38
C LEU A 192 11.25 -16.00 2.63
N ALA A 193 11.67 -14.96 3.36
CA ALA A 193 13.06 -14.73 3.70
C ALA A 193 13.18 -13.87 4.96
N HIS A 194 14.33 -13.97 5.63
CA HIS A 194 14.67 -13.18 6.80
C HIS A 194 16.13 -12.71 6.75
N ALA A 195 16.37 -11.50 7.24
CA ALA A 195 17.69 -10.92 7.41
C ALA A 195 17.79 -10.22 8.78
N ARG A 196 18.97 -10.32 9.40
CA ARG A 196 19.25 -9.63 10.66
C ARG A 196 19.24 -8.12 10.47
N ALA A 197 18.96 -7.38 11.54
CA ALA A 197 18.93 -5.92 11.53
C ALA A 197 20.25 -5.27 11.06
N ASP A 198 21.41 -5.90 11.28
CA ASP A 198 22.74 -5.39 10.93
C ASP A 198 23.21 -5.76 9.52
N THR A 199 22.37 -6.45 8.74
CA THR A 199 22.69 -6.89 7.37
C THR A 199 22.98 -5.71 6.45
N ASP A 200 23.97 -5.87 5.58
CA ASP A 200 24.37 -4.87 4.58
C ASP A 200 23.37 -4.78 3.42
N VAL A 201 23.44 -3.68 2.66
CA VAL A 201 22.49 -3.35 1.59
C VAL A 201 22.54 -4.36 0.42
N GLU A 202 23.71 -4.91 0.10
CA GLU A 202 23.85 -5.88 -1.00
C GLU A 202 23.14 -7.19 -0.63
N THR A 203 23.39 -7.67 0.59
CA THR A 203 22.72 -8.86 1.12
C THR A 203 21.21 -8.65 1.25
N LEU A 204 20.77 -7.47 1.71
CA LEU A 204 19.34 -7.14 1.78
C LEU A 204 18.69 -7.13 0.38
N THR A 205 19.37 -6.59 -0.63
CA THR A 205 18.88 -6.60 -2.02
C THR A 205 18.64 -8.04 -2.49
N ARG A 206 19.58 -8.95 -2.20
CA ARG A 206 19.44 -10.37 -2.55
C ARG A 206 18.26 -11.02 -1.82
N VAL A 207 18.11 -10.76 -0.52
CA VAL A 207 17.00 -11.30 0.30
C VAL A 207 15.64 -10.85 -0.24
N LEU A 208 15.49 -9.58 -0.62
CA LEU A 208 14.27 -9.07 -1.23
C LEU A 208 14.02 -9.68 -2.62
N GLY A 209 15.07 -9.85 -3.42
CA GLY A 209 14.98 -10.51 -4.72
C GLY A 209 14.56 -11.99 -4.62
N GLU A 210 15.11 -12.72 -3.65
CA GLU A 210 14.73 -14.11 -3.35
C GLU A 210 13.26 -14.19 -2.91
N ALA A 211 12.82 -13.29 -2.02
CA ALA A 211 11.42 -13.22 -1.62
C ALA A 211 10.50 -12.90 -2.81
N GLN A 212 10.90 -11.99 -3.69
CA GLN A 212 10.12 -11.68 -4.90
C GLN A 212 9.97 -12.89 -5.83
N LEU A 213 11.04 -13.68 -6.00
CA LEU A 213 11.02 -14.89 -6.82
C LEU A 213 10.22 -16.03 -6.16
N ALA A 214 10.21 -16.10 -4.83
CA ALA A 214 9.50 -17.13 -4.08
C ALA A 214 8.00 -16.82 -3.89
N HIS A 215 7.59 -15.55 -4.06
CA HIS A 215 6.19 -15.16 -3.95
C HIS A 215 5.36 -15.76 -5.08
N ASP A 216 4.23 -16.37 -4.70
CA ASP A 216 3.27 -16.96 -5.64
C ASP A 216 1.99 -16.10 -5.65
N PRO A 217 1.92 -15.06 -6.50
CA PRO A 217 0.76 -14.19 -6.54
C PRO A 217 -0.46 -14.98 -7.00
N THR A 218 -1.47 -15.06 -6.14
CA THR A 218 -2.71 -15.78 -6.48
C THR A 218 -3.48 -15.00 -7.53
N GLU A 219 -3.34 -15.35 -8.81
CA GLU A 219 -4.03 -14.68 -9.90
C GLU A 219 -5.54 -14.94 -9.82
N THR A 220 -6.29 -13.97 -9.29
CA THR A 220 -7.73 -14.10 -9.09
C THR A 220 -8.44 -12.84 -9.54
N SER A 221 -9.46 -12.98 -10.41
CA SER A 221 -10.31 -11.83 -10.76
C SER A 221 -10.98 -11.26 -9.51
N ARG A 222 -11.15 -9.93 -9.42
CA ARG A 222 -11.87 -9.27 -8.30
C ARG A 222 -13.19 -9.95 -7.94
N ARG A 223 -13.93 -10.44 -8.95
CA ARG A 223 -15.21 -11.15 -8.75
C ARG A 223 -15.02 -12.51 -8.09
N GLN A 224 -14.02 -13.29 -8.51
CA GLN A 224 -13.73 -14.59 -7.93
C GLN A 224 -13.19 -14.45 -6.51
N HIS A 225 -12.25 -13.53 -6.30
CA HIS A 225 -11.68 -13.24 -4.99
C HIS A 225 -12.79 -12.85 -3.99
N GLY A 226 -13.66 -11.91 -4.38
CA GLY A 226 -14.79 -11.51 -3.51
C GLY A 226 -15.86 -12.58 -3.32
N ARG A 227 -16.03 -13.52 -4.26
CA ARG A 227 -16.93 -14.67 -4.07
C ARG A 227 -16.35 -15.68 -3.08
N GLU A 228 -15.06 -15.97 -3.21
CA GLU A 228 -14.39 -16.93 -2.32
C GLU A 228 -14.27 -16.38 -0.90
N ALA A 229 -13.92 -15.10 -0.74
CA ALA A 229 -13.94 -14.44 0.57
C ALA A 229 -15.31 -14.58 1.26
N ARG A 230 -16.41 -14.29 0.54
CA ARG A 230 -17.78 -14.46 1.08
C ARG A 230 -18.11 -15.91 1.42
N ARG A 231 -17.70 -16.87 0.59
CA ARG A 231 -17.89 -18.30 0.84
C ARG A 231 -17.15 -18.75 2.11
N GLN A 232 -15.99 -18.16 2.38
CA GLN A 232 -15.19 -18.41 3.58
C GLN A 232 -15.59 -17.52 4.78
N GLY A 233 -16.58 -16.64 4.61
CA GLY A 233 -17.03 -15.71 5.67
C GLY A 233 -16.02 -14.61 6.01
N ILE A 234 -15.04 -14.36 5.14
CA ILE A 234 -14.00 -13.34 5.33
C ILE A 234 -14.57 -11.97 4.95
N THR A 235 -14.52 -11.02 5.89
CA THR A 235 -14.89 -9.62 5.65
C THR A 235 -13.83 -8.67 6.20
N TRP A 236 -13.70 -7.52 5.56
CA TRP A 236 -12.86 -6.41 6.03
C TRP A 236 -13.78 -5.29 6.52
N GLU A 237 -13.51 -4.79 7.71
CA GLU A 237 -14.12 -3.58 8.26
C GLU A 237 -13.07 -2.47 8.22
N SER A 238 -13.42 -1.36 7.56
CA SER A 238 -12.56 -0.18 7.47
C SER A 238 -12.76 0.72 8.68
N GLU A 239 -11.73 1.50 9.03
CA GLU A 239 -11.77 2.42 10.17
C GLU A 239 -12.84 3.51 9.97
N LEU A 240 -12.95 4.01 8.74
CA LEU A 240 -13.95 4.98 8.33
C LEU A 240 -15.06 4.31 7.51
N PRO A 241 -16.31 4.79 7.60
CA PRO A 241 -17.41 4.23 6.82
C PRO A 241 -17.16 4.32 5.30
N ALA A 242 -17.25 3.18 4.61
CA ALA A 242 -17.19 3.15 3.17
C ALA A 242 -18.39 3.89 2.56
N THR A 243 -18.10 4.95 1.82
CA THR A 243 -19.08 5.82 1.14
C THR A 243 -19.46 5.33 -0.26
N ASP A 244 -18.65 4.45 -0.82
CA ASP A 244 -18.86 3.82 -2.12
C ASP A 244 -19.84 2.63 -2.03
N GLY A 245 -21.10 2.95 -1.70
CA GLY A 245 -22.18 1.98 -1.76
C GLY A 245 -22.60 1.63 -3.20
N PRO A 246 -23.29 0.49 -3.42
CA PRO A 246 -23.89 0.20 -4.71
C PRO A 246 -24.81 1.36 -5.11
N ARG A 247 -24.51 2.02 -6.24
CA ARG A 247 -25.36 3.06 -6.80
C ARG A 247 -26.77 2.48 -6.99
N GLY A 248 -27.72 2.92 -6.16
CA GLY A 248 -29.15 2.69 -6.36
C GLY A 248 -29.67 1.31 -5.92
N ARG A 249 -30.08 1.21 -4.67
CA ARG A 249 -31.42 0.68 -4.35
C ARG A 249 -32.07 1.65 -3.38
N SER A 250 -33.05 2.43 -3.87
CA SER A 250 -34.01 3.08 -2.99
C SER A 250 -34.67 2.01 -2.11
N PRO A 251 -34.99 2.31 -0.84
CA PRO A 251 -35.85 1.45 -0.07
C PRO A 251 -37.20 1.34 -0.79
N ARG A 252 -37.63 0.11 -1.08
CA ARG A 252 -39.04 -0.19 -1.27
C ARG A 252 -39.48 -1.02 -0.07
#